data_AF-A0A8T6G741-F1
#
_entry.id   AF-A0A8T6G741-F1
#
_cell.length_a   1.000
_cell.length_b   1.000
_cell.length_c   1.000
_cell.angle_alpha   90.00
_cell.angle_beta   90.00
_cell.angle_gamma   90.00
#
_symmetry.space_group_name_H-M   'P 1'
#
loop_
_entity.id
_entity.type
_entity.pdbx_description
1 polymer ?
#
loop_
_entity_poly.entity_id
_entity_poly.type
_entity_poly.pdbx_seq_one_letter_code
_entity_poly.pdbx_strand_id
1 'polypeptide(L)'
;MSDNDDMVRWPRVQQILADIMQRWERREKRRGLPGIHGYYWDTPQELAEDEAMGMKFIESGVPGSETALVVSLRRGLGSIPKMPMGGPFLKEEEIQEIERWIDAGMPE
;
A
#
# COMPACT_ATOMS: atom_id res chain seq x y z
N MET A 1 -20.68 -1.68 -23.74
CA MET A 1 -19.26 -1.31 -23.84
C MET A 1 -19.04 -0.10 -22.98
N SER A 2 -18.41 -0.28 -21.82
CA SER A 2 -17.54 0.67 -21.11
C SER A 2 -17.04 -0.01 -19.82
N ASP A 3 -16.19 -1.05 -19.94
CA ASP A 3 -15.52 -1.70 -18.78
C ASP A 3 -14.17 -1.03 -18.44
N ASN A 4 -13.83 0.09 -19.09
CA ASN A 4 -12.52 0.73 -18.95
C ASN A 4 -12.45 1.85 -17.89
N ASP A 5 -13.58 2.21 -17.25
CA ASP A 5 -13.64 3.32 -16.28
C ASP A 5 -13.57 2.85 -14.80
N ASP A 6 -13.63 1.53 -14.55
CA ASP A 6 -13.59 0.93 -13.21
C ASP A 6 -12.22 0.33 -12.82
N MET A 7 -11.23 0.35 -13.72
CA MET A 7 -9.92 -0.23 -13.45
C MET A 7 -9.06 0.73 -12.61
N VAL A 8 -8.73 0.32 -11.39
CA VAL A 8 -7.78 1.03 -10.52
C VAL A 8 -6.39 1.00 -11.17
N ARG A 9 -5.72 2.15 -11.23
CA ARG A 9 -4.39 2.35 -11.83
C ARG A 9 -3.42 2.97 -10.83
N TRP A 10 -2.13 2.96 -11.17
CA TRP A 10 -1.05 3.44 -10.29
C TRP A 10 -1.31 4.82 -9.66
N PRO A 11 -1.74 5.87 -10.40
CA PRO A 11 -1.98 7.18 -9.79
C PRO A 11 -2.97 7.14 -8.62
N ARG A 12 -3.97 6.25 -8.68
CA ARG A 12 -4.95 6.09 -7.60
C ARG A 12 -4.33 5.42 -6.37
N VAL A 13 -3.56 4.34 -6.58
CA VAL A 13 -2.88 3.64 -5.48
C VAL A 13 -1.83 4.53 -4.83
N GLN A 14 -1.02 5.23 -5.63
CA GLN A 14 -0.04 6.19 -5.14
C GLN A 14 -0.70 7.28 -4.30
N GLN A 15 -1.85 7.83 -4.74
CA GLN A 15 -2.62 8.82 -4.00
C GLN A 15 -3.09 8.28 -2.65
N ILE A 16 -3.66 7.07 -2.59
CA ILE A 16 -4.13 6.44 -1.35
C ILE A 16 -2.97 6.32 -0.33
N LEU A 17 -1.82 5.82 -0.77
CA LEU A 17 -0.64 5.63 0.07
C LEU A 17 -0.04 6.98 0.52
N ALA A 18 0.03 7.96 -0.36
CA ALA A 18 0.48 9.31 -0.02
C ALA A 18 -0.46 9.98 0.99
N ASP A 19 -1.78 9.84 0.82
CA ASP A 19 -2.77 10.46 1.70
C ASP A 19 -2.75 9.89 3.11
N ILE A 20 -2.53 8.59 3.28
CA ILE A 20 -2.39 8.01 4.63
C ILE A 20 -1.11 8.50 5.32
N MET A 21 0.00 8.61 4.59
CA MET A 21 1.24 9.17 5.14
C MET A 21 1.09 10.63 5.51
N GLN A 22 0.48 11.46 4.65
CA GLN A 22 0.19 12.86 4.99
C GLN A 22 -0.71 13.00 6.22
N ARG A 23 -1.76 12.17 6.34
CA ARG A 23 -2.63 12.14 7.53
C ARG A 23 -1.84 11.78 8.79
N TRP A 24 -0.96 10.79 8.69
CA TRP A 24 -0.10 10.37 9.78
C TRP A 24 0.88 11.48 10.21
N GLU A 25 1.59 12.10 9.26
CA GLU A 25 2.56 13.16 9.56
C GLU A 25 1.92 14.37 10.23
N ARG A 26 0.71 14.76 9.78
CA ARG A 26 -0.08 15.81 10.42
C ARG A 26 -0.41 15.48 11.87
N ARG A 27 -0.75 14.21 12.17
CA ARG A 27 -1.08 13.77 13.52
C ARG A 27 0.14 13.73 14.42
N GLU A 28 1.24 13.16 13.94
CA GLU A 28 2.49 12.99 14.68
C GLU A 28 3.32 14.28 14.76
N LYS A 29 2.94 15.33 14.00
CA LYS A 29 3.64 16.62 13.89
C LYS A 29 5.11 16.45 13.52
N ARG A 30 5.42 15.43 12.72
CA ARG A 30 6.76 15.10 12.23
C ARG A 30 6.66 14.38 10.89
N ARG A 31 7.75 14.43 10.13
CA ARG A 31 7.86 13.67 8.88
C ARG A 31 8.08 12.18 9.15
N GLY A 32 7.60 11.35 8.24
CA GLY A 32 8.03 9.96 8.14
C GLY A 32 9.50 9.94 7.75
N LEU A 33 10.32 9.24 8.53
CA LEU A 33 11.72 8.97 8.15
C LEU A 33 11.80 7.54 7.63
N PRO A 34 12.27 7.31 6.39
CA PRO A 34 12.36 5.96 5.84
C PRO A 34 13.13 5.08 6.84
N GLY A 35 12.55 3.92 7.12
CA GLY A 35 13.01 3.01 8.16
C GLY A 35 13.26 1.63 7.58
N ILE A 36 12.40 0.67 7.96
CA ILE A 36 12.45 -0.72 7.49
C ILE A 36 12.05 -0.82 6.00
N HIS A 37 11.24 0.13 5.52
CA HIS A 37 10.78 0.26 4.14
C HIS A 37 10.54 1.75 3.80
N GLY A 38 10.27 2.05 2.53
CA GLY A 38 9.88 3.36 2.03
C GLY A 38 8.48 3.80 2.46
N TYR A 39 8.16 5.08 2.26
CA TYR A 39 6.83 5.66 2.56
C TYR A 39 6.17 6.33 1.37
N TYR A 40 6.95 6.57 0.33
CA TYR A 40 6.54 7.17 -0.92
C TYR A 40 7.32 6.44 -2.01
N TRP A 41 6.63 6.10 -3.08
CA TRP A 41 7.17 5.38 -4.23
C TRP A 41 6.73 6.12 -5.48
N ASP A 42 7.62 6.26 -6.45
CA ASP A 42 7.34 6.96 -7.70
C ASP A 42 6.73 6.00 -8.74
N THR A 43 7.04 4.70 -8.64
CA THR A 43 6.57 3.67 -9.57
C THR A 43 5.93 2.45 -8.86
N PRO A 44 5.06 1.68 -9.55
CA PRO A 44 4.58 0.39 -9.07
C PRO A 44 5.69 -0.59 -8.70
N GLN A 45 6.76 -0.59 -9.50
CA GLN A 45 7.88 -1.51 -9.32
C GLN A 45 8.64 -1.21 -8.03
N GLU A 46 8.89 0.06 -7.73
CA GLU A 46 9.50 0.47 -6.47
C GLU A 46 8.66 0.05 -5.26
N LEU A 47 7.33 0.20 -5.34
CA LEU A 47 6.43 -0.27 -4.29
C LEU A 47 6.47 -1.81 -4.15
N ALA A 48 6.46 -2.53 -5.27
CA ALA A 48 6.44 -3.99 -5.28
C ALA A 48 7.73 -4.60 -4.73
N GLU A 49 8.88 -3.99 -5.06
CA GLU A 49 10.21 -4.45 -4.65
C GLU A 49 10.60 -4.05 -3.23
N ASP A 50 9.89 -3.10 -2.61
CA ASP A 50 10.10 -2.76 -1.21
C ASP A 50 9.79 -3.96 -0.30
N GLU A 51 10.42 -4.02 0.87
CA GLU A 51 10.40 -5.22 1.69
C GLU A 51 10.04 -4.92 3.15
N ALA A 52 9.27 -5.81 3.76
CA ALA A 52 9.13 -5.88 5.20
C ALA A 52 9.32 -7.31 5.68
N MET A 53 10.08 -7.50 6.75
CA MET A 53 10.44 -8.83 7.28
C MET A 53 11.11 -9.75 6.24
N GLY A 54 11.81 -9.19 5.26
CA GLY A 54 12.44 -9.95 4.17
C GLY A 54 11.45 -10.54 3.15
N MET A 55 10.20 -10.07 3.15
CA MET A 55 9.21 -10.38 2.12
C MET A 55 8.99 -9.13 1.26
N LYS A 56 8.91 -9.31 -0.06
CA LYS A 56 8.51 -8.23 -0.96
C LYS A 56 7.08 -7.82 -0.68
N PHE A 57 6.82 -6.54 -0.80
CA PHE A 57 5.48 -5.98 -0.63
C PHE A 57 4.49 -6.58 -1.60
N ILE A 58 4.89 -6.81 -2.85
CA ILE A 58 4.07 -7.46 -3.86
C ILE A 58 4.91 -8.52 -4.58
N GLU A 59 4.47 -9.78 -4.50
CA GLU A 59 5.10 -10.91 -5.19
C GLU A 59 4.20 -11.39 -6.33
N SER A 60 4.80 -11.63 -7.51
CA SER A 60 4.06 -12.12 -8.68
C SER A 60 3.43 -13.49 -8.38
N GLY A 61 2.14 -13.62 -8.67
CA GLY A 61 1.38 -14.85 -8.46
C GLY A 61 0.79 -15.00 -7.05
N VAL A 62 1.04 -14.05 -6.15
CA VAL A 62 0.35 -13.95 -4.85
C VAL A 62 -0.92 -13.11 -5.03
N PRO A 63 -2.10 -13.56 -4.54
CA PRO A 63 -3.30 -12.74 -4.55
C PRO A 63 -3.10 -11.42 -3.81
N GLY A 64 -3.68 -10.32 -4.32
CA GLY A 64 -3.54 -8.97 -3.76
C GLY A 64 -3.82 -8.93 -2.27
N SER A 65 -4.87 -9.62 -1.82
CA SER A 65 -5.29 -9.70 -0.41
C SER A 65 -4.29 -10.42 0.52
N GLU A 66 -3.38 -11.21 -0.04
CA GLU A 66 -2.37 -11.99 0.68
C GLU A 66 -0.97 -11.36 0.60
N THR A 67 -0.79 -10.34 -0.23
CA THR A 67 0.48 -9.63 -0.33
C THR A 67 0.90 -8.99 1.00
N ALA A 68 2.22 -8.91 1.24
CA ALA A 68 2.75 -8.32 2.46
C ALA A 68 2.30 -6.86 2.64
N LEU A 69 2.16 -6.10 1.54
CA LEU A 69 1.62 -4.75 1.54
C LEU A 69 0.20 -4.71 2.13
N VAL A 70 -0.74 -5.47 1.56
CA VAL A 70 -2.14 -5.44 1.98
C VAL A 70 -2.33 -6.01 3.37
N VAL A 71 -1.64 -7.10 3.70
CA VAL A 71 -1.67 -7.69 5.05
C VAL A 71 -1.20 -6.67 6.10
N SER A 72 -0.11 -5.95 5.81
CA SER A 72 0.41 -4.89 6.68
C SER A 72 -0.57 -3.72 6.84
N LEU A 73 -1.21 -3.29 5.76
CA LEU A 73 -2.21 -2.21 5.77
C LEU A 73 -3.51 -2.59 6.48
N ARG A 74 -3.91 -3.87 6.43
CA ARG A 74 -5.18 -4.34 7.02
C ARG A 74 -5.05 -4.71 8.49
N ARG A 75 -4.00 -5.46 8.86
CA ARG A 75 -3.87 -6.07 10.20
C ARG A 75 -2.46 -6.09 10.79
N GLY A 76 -1.43 -5.75 10.01
CA GLY A 76 -0.02 -5.93 10.41
C GLY A 76 0.54 -7.27 9.95
N LEU A 77 1.87 -7.38 9.99
CA LEU A 77 2.62 -8.48 9.38
C LEU A 77 3.55 -9.13 10.42
N GLY A 78 3.17 -10.30 10.92
CA GLY A 78 3.89 -10.99 11.98
C GLY A 78 3.95 -10.15 13.26
N SER A 79 5.15 -9.75 13.67
CA SER A 79 5.38 -8.87 14.82
C SER A 79 5.29 -7.37 14.49
N ILE A 80 5.21 -7.01 13.19
CA ILE A 80 5.07 -5.62 12.76
C ILE A 80 3.61 -5.18 12.95
N PRO A 81 3.35 -4.05 13.63
CA PRO A 81 2.00 -3.54 13.80
C PRO A 81 1.38 -3.12 12.47
N LYS A 82 0.05 -2.98 12.45
CA LYS A 82 -0.68 -2.44 11.31
C LYS A 82 -0.10 -1.09 10.85
N MET A 83 0.04 -0.93 9.54
CA MET A 83 0.53 0.31 8.93
C MET A 83 -0.57 1.36 8.73
N PRO A 84 -0.26 2.66 8.89
CA PRO A 84 0.95 3.19 9.52
C PRO A 84 0.89 2.96 11.04
N MET A 85 2.05 2.90 11.69
CA MET A 85 2.14 2.60 13.12
C MET A 85 1.28 3.56 13.96
N GLY A 86 0.35 2.99 14.74
CA GLY A 86 -0.59 3.75 15.57
C GLY A 86 -1.77 4.38 14.81
N GLY A 87 -1.91 4.14 13.50
CA GLY A 87 -2.89 4.80 12.63
C GLY A 87 -2.49 6.23 12.28
N PRO A 88 -3.36 7.06 11.67
CA PRO A 88 -4.68 6.69 11.17
C PRO A 88 -4.55 5.61 10.10
N PHE A 89 -5.52 4.69 10.05
CA PHE A 89 -5.51 3.57 9.12
C PHE A 89 -6.31 3.90 7.85
N LEU A 90 -6.04 3.16 6.77
CA LEU A 90 -6.88 3.19 5.58
C LEU A 90 -8.28 2.67 5.91
N LYS A 91 -9.26 3.16 5.17
CA LYS A 91 -10.59 2.57 5.14
C LYS A 91 -10.55 1.25 4.36
N GLU A 92 -11.51 0.38 4.61
CA GLU A 92 -11.56 -0.92 3.93
C GLU A 92 -11.72 -0.76 2.42
N GLU A 93 -12.47 0.26 1.97
CA GLU A 93 -12.67 0.52 0.54
C GLU A 93 -11.34 0.91 -0.15
N GLU A 94 -10.50 1.72 0.52
CA GLU A 94 -9.17 2.10 0.02
C GLU A 94 -8.24 0.87 -0.07
N ILE A 95 -8.32 -0.05 0.89
CA ILE A 95 -7.53 -1.30 0.87
C ILE A 95 -7.99 -2.18 -0.30
N GLN A 96 -9.30 -2.32 -0.51
CA GLN A 96 -9.84 -3.11 -1.62
C GLN A 96 -9.47 -2.53 -2.99
N GLU A 97 -9.31 -1.21 -3.11
CA GLU A 97 -8.78 -0.60 -4.34
C GLU A 97 -7.34 -1.04 -4.61
N ILE A 98 -6.49 -1.07 -3.58
CA ILE A 98 -5.10 -1.56 -3.70
C ILE A 98 -5.08 -3.06 -4.06
N GLU A 99 -5.92 -3.88 -3.42
CA GLU A 99 -6.04 -5.31 -3.74
C GLU A 99 -6.39 -5.53 -5.20
N ARG A 100 -7.46 -4.88 -5.69
CA ARG A 100 -7.89 -4.99 -7.09
C ARG A 100 -6.80 -4.54 -8.07
N TRP A 101 -6.06 -3.50 -7.73
CA TRP A 101 -4.94 -3.03 -8.54
C TRP A 101 -3.80 -4.06 -8.60
N ILE A 102 -3.46 -4.70 -7.49
CA ILE A 102 -2.47 -5.79 -7.46
C ILE A 102 -2.96 -6.98 -8.29
N ASP A 103 -4.20 -7.42 -8.07
CA ASP A 103 -4.80 -8.55 -8.80
C ASP A 103 -4.89 -8.30 -10.31
N ALA A 104 -5.01 -7.05 -10.72
CA ALA A 104 -4.98 -6.63 -12.13
C ALA A 104 -3.57 -6.57 -12.74
N GLY A 105 -2.52 -6.91 -11.98
CA GLY A 105 -1.14 -6.90 -12.46
C GLY A 105 -0.47 -5.52 -12.39
N MET A 106 -0.88 -4.68 -11.44
CA MET A 106 -0.29 -3.35 -11.19
C MET A 106 -0.27 -2.41 -12.41
N PRO A 107 -1.41 -2.17 -13.11
CA PRO A 107 -1.44 -1.29 -14.26
C PRO A 107 -1.06 0.15 -13.88
N GLU A 108 -0.27 0.79 -14.75
CA GLU A 108 0.05 2.23 -14.68
C GLU A 108 -1.14 3.12 -15.05
#